data_AF-A0A0Q4RGX1-F1
#
_entry.id   AF-A0A0Q4RGX1-F1
#
_cell.length_a   1.000
_cell.length_b   1.000
_cell.length_c   1.000
_cell.angle_alpha   90.00
_cell.angle_beta   90.00
_cell.angle_gamma   90.00
#
_symmetry.space_group_name_H-M   'P 1'
#
loop_
_entity.id
_entity.type
_entity.pdbx_description
1 polymer ?
#
loop_
_entity_poly.entity_id
_entity_poly.type
_entity_poly.pdbx_seq_one_letter_code
_entity_poly.pdbx_strand_id
1 'polypeptide(L)'
;MKLGSKQMVDEFKRYGLPSGVRLFTGVAEIAAAALVVAGIWYSGLAAWGSLLIVVIMAGAIATHLKVKDPGSKMGMPLVLLVLGLIVLLLNWSALAG
;
A
#
# COMPACT_ATOMS: atom_id res chain seq x y z
N MET A 1 10.39 0.99 9.56
CA MET A 1 8.99 0.56 9.30
C MET A 1 8.03 1.58 9.88
N LYS A 2 6.86 1.79 9.23
CA LYS A 2 5.86 2.79 9.64
C LYS A 2 5.38 2.65 11.08
N LEU A 3 5.54 1.50 11.71
CA LEU A 3 5.07 1.21 13.06
C LEU A 3 5.87 1.91 14.18
N GLY A 4 7.16 2.22 13.99
CA GLY A 4 7.99 2.68 15.12
C GLY A 4 9.20 3.56 14.83
N SER A 5 9.57 3.80 13.56
CA SER A 5 10.77 4.60 13.28
C SER A 5 10.52 6.10 13.42
N LYS A 6 11.40 6.82 14.15
CA LYS A 6 11.35 8.29 14.27
C LYS A 6 11.26 8.99 12.92
N GLN A 7 12.07 8.57 11.95
CA GLN A 7 12.02 9.09 10.57
C GLN A 7 10.60 9.06 9.97
N MET A 8 9.84 7.99 10.21
CA MET A 8 8.52 7.83 9.62
C MET A 8 7.44 8.56 10.40
N VAL A 9 7.66 8.78 11.71
CA VAL A 9 6.85 9.74 12.49
C VAL A 9 7.02 11.15 11.92
N ASP A 10 8.26 11.55 11.63
CA ASP A 10 8.56 12.89 11.13
C ASP A 10 8.08 13.09 9.69
N GLU A 11 8.19 12.07 8.83
CA GLU A 11 7.61 12.13 7.47
C GLU A 11 6.08 12.27 7.51
N PHE A 12 5.37 11.51 8.35
CA PHE A 12 3.91 11.66 8.46
C PHE A 12 3.47 13.01 9.03
N LYS A 13 4.24 13.59 9.97
CA LYS A 13 4.04 14.97 10.41
C LYS A 13 4.21 15.96 9.26
N ARG A 14 5.26 15.80 8.44
CA ARG A 14 5.48 16.62 7.23
C ARG A 14 4.35 16.43 6.20
N TYR A 15 3.76 15.25 6.11
CA TYR A 15 2.59 14.96 5.28
C TYR A 15 1.30 15.62 5.77
N GLY A 16 1.30 16.19 6.99
CA GLY A 16 0.10 16.71 7.63
C GLY A 16 -0.90 15.60 7.97
N LEU A 17 -0.41 14.36 8.13
CA LEU A 17 -1.23 13.20 8.47
C LEU A 17 -1.04 12.82 9.95
N PRO A 18 -2.12 12.47 10.67
CA PRO A 18 -2.01 12.09 12.06
C PRO A 18 -1.30 10.74 12.21
N SER A 19 -0.66 10.54 13.38
CA SER A 19 0.02 9.29 13.74
C SER A 19 -0.87 8.05 13.65
N GLY A 20 -2.19 8.20 13.81
CA GLY A 20 -3.15 7.10 13.62
C GLY A 20 -3.18 6.58 12.18
N VAL A 21 -3.14 7.46 11.18
CA VAL A 21 -3.11 7.08 9.75
C VAL A 21 -1.80 6.37 9.41
N ARG A 22 -0.68 6.78 10.01
CA ARG A 22 0.60 6.08 9.91
C ARG A 22 0.51 4.63 10.39
N LEU A 23 -0.09 4.42 11.56
CA LEU A 23 -0.24 3.09 12.13
C LEU A 23 -1.21 2.24 11.30
N PHE A 24 -2.36 2.81 10.94
CA PHE A 24 -3.38 2.15 10.12
C PHE A 24 -2.81 1.66 8.78
N THR A 25 -2.17 2.56 8.02
CA THR A 25 -1.58 2.20 6.72
C THR A 25 -0.46 1.17 6.87
N GLY A 26 0.37 1.25 7.92
CA GLY A 26 1.42 0.26 8.18
C GLY A 26 0.87 -1.13 8.52
N VAL A 27 -0.18 -1.22 9.33
CA VAL A 27 -0.85 -2.50 9.64
C VAL A 27 -1.57 -3.06 8.42
N ALA A 28 -2.25 -2.19 7.65
CA ALA A 28 -2.95 -2.58 6.44
C ALA A 28 -1.98 -3.08 5.35
N GLU A 29 -0.77 -2.53 5.24
CA GLU A 29 0.29 -3.04 4.34
C GLU A 29 0.74 -4.45 4.74
N ILE A 30 0.89 -4.72 6.04
CA ILE A 30 1.26 -6.05 6.54
C ILE A 30 0.13 -7.05 6.27
N ALA A 31 -1.12 -6.65 6.51
CA ALA A 31 -2.29 -7.48 6.22
C ALA A 31 -2.41 -7.77 4.73
N ALA A 32 -2.23 -6.75 3.87
CA ALA A 32 -2.23 -6.92 2.42
C ALA A 32 -1.12 -7.89 1.96
N ALA A 33 0.09 -7.76 2.50
CA ALA A 33 1.18 -8.67 2.20
C ALA A 33 0.86 -10.13 2.62
N ALA A 34 0.30 -10.32 3.81
CA ALA A 34 -0.12 -11.63 4.29
C ALA A 34 -1.22 -12.25 3.39
N LEU A 35 -2.19 -11.45 2.96
CA LEU A 35 -3.25 -11.88 2.03
C LEU A 35 -2.71 -12.25 0.66
N VAL A 36 -1.78 -11.45 0.10
CA VAL A 36 -1.14 -11.75 -1.20
C VAL A 36 -0.32 -13.04 -1.11
N VAL A 37 0.41 -13.28 -0.02
CA VAL A 37 1.17 -14.52 0.19
C VAL A 37 0.22 -15.72 0.32
N ALA A 38 -0.81 -15.63 1.16
CA ALA A 38 -1.84 -16.67 1.26
C ALA A 38 -2.57 -16.88 -0.09
N GLY A 39 -2.63 -15.83 -0.90
CA GLY A 39 -3.16 -15.79 -2.25
C GLY A 39 -2.48 -16.73 -3.23
N ILE A 40 -1.26 -17.18 -2.95
CA ILE A 40 -0.55 -18.20 -3.74
C ILE A 40 -1.35 -19.52 -3.76
N TRP A 41 -2.05 -19.84 -2.67
CA TRP A 41 -2.89 -21.04 -2.57
C TRP A 41 -4.38 -20.76 -2.84
N TYR A 42 -4.81 -19.51 -2.63
CA TYR A 42 -6.22 -19.11 -2.72
C TYR A 42 -6.37 -17.82 -3.53
N SER A 43 -6.72 -17.92 -4.81
CA SER A 43 -6.82 -16.77 -5.73
C SER A 43 -7.70 -15.62 -5.22
N GLY A 44 -8.77 -15.91 -4.47
CA GLY A 44 -9.59 -14.88 -3.82
C GLY A 44 -8.82 -14.02 -2.82
N LEU A 45 -7.90 -14.60 -2.05
CA LEU A 45 -7.05 -13.85 -1.11
C LEU A 45 -6.01 -12.99 -1.85
N ALA A 46 -5.48 -13.50 -2.97
CA ALA A 46 -4.59 -12.71 -3.84
C ALA A 46 -5.32 -11.46 -4.35
N ALA A 47 -6.58 -11.60 -4.78
CA ALA A 47 -7.38 -10.50 -5.29
C ALA A 47 -7.69 -9.45 -4.20
N TRP A 48 -8.15 -9.88 -3.02
CA TRP A 48 -8.39 -8.96 -1.89
C TRP A 48 -7.11 -8.29 -1.38
N GLY A 49 -6.01 -9.04 -1.24
CA GLY A 49 -4.73 -8.50 -0.79
C GLY A 49 -4.13 -7.49 -1.77
N SER A 50 -4.21 -7.80 -3.08
CA SER A 50 -3.74 -6.90 -4.13
C SER A 50 -4.62 -5.66 -4.29
N LEU A 51 -5.94 -5.77 -4.11
CA LEU A 51 -6.83 -4.61 -4.06
C LEU A 51 -6.46 -3.67 -2.92
N LEU A 52 -6.24 -4.24 -1.72
CA LEU A 52 -5.87 -3.48 -0.54
C LEU A 52 -4.53 -2.75 -0.74
N ILE A 53 -3.49 -3.43 -1.25
CA ILE A 53 -2.19 -2.77 -1.47
C ILE A 53 -2.28 -1.68 -2.54
N VAL A 54 -3.06 -1.88 -3.63
CA VAL A 54 -3.27 -0.88 -4.68
C VAL A 54 -3.88 0.40 -4.10
N VAL A 55 -4.91 0.28 -3.27
CA VAL A 55 -5.56 1.43 -2.63
C VAL A 55 -4.58 2.18 -1.72
N ILE A 56 -3.79 1.46 -0.90
CA ILE A 56 -2.82 2.09 0.02
C ILE A 56 -1.71 2.79 -0.77
N MET A 57 -1.17 2.16 -1.81
CA MET A 57 -0.10 2.75 -2.64
C MET A 57 -0.59 3.98 -3.42
N ALA A 58 -1.82 3.95 -3.95
CA ALA A 58 -2.43 5.12 -4.57
C ALA A 58 -2.54 6.29 -3.58
N GLY A 59 -2.97 6.03 -2.34
CA GLY A 59 -3.00 7.02 -1.27
C GLY A 59 -1.61 7.56 -0.89
N ALA A 60 -0.58 6.69 -0.87
CA ALA A 60 0.79 7.08 -0.62
C ALA A 60 1.33 8.01 -1.73
N ILE A 61 1.10 7.68 -3.01
CA ILE A 61 1.48 8.51 -4.16
C ILE A 61 0.75 9.86 -4.08
N ALA A 62 -0.55 9.86 -3.83
CA ALA A 62 -1.33 11.09 -3.66
C ALA A 62 -0.77 11.98 -2.52
N THR A 63 -0.31 11.36 -1.44
CA THR A 63 0.33 12.08 -0.31
C THR A 63 1.65 12.72 -0.74
N HIS A 64 2.53 11.99 -1.45
CA HIS A 64 3.77 12.55 -1.98
C HIS A 64 3.55 13.69 -2.98
N LEU A 65 2.55 13.55 -3.86
CA LEU A 65 2.17 14.61 -4.80
C LEU A 65 1.63 15.84 -4.05
N LYS A 66 0.80 15.65 -3.02
CA LYS A 66 0.24 16.73 -2.20
C LYS A 66 1.32 17.57 -1.51
N VAL A 67 2.37 16.93 -0.99
CA VAL A 67 3.50 17.63 -0.36
C VAL A 67 4.62 18.02 -1.32
N LYS A 68 4.42 17.79 -2.63
CA LYS A 68 5.38 18.08 -3.70
C LYS A 68 6.74 17.44 -3.44
N ASP A 69 6.73 16.18 -3.00
CA ASP A 69 7.96 15.42 -2.85
C ASP A 69 8.67 15.22 -4.20
N PRO A 70 10.02 15.17 -4.23
CA PRO A 70 10.74 14.81 -5.43
C PRO A 70 10.35 13.39 -5.87
N GLY A 71 10.27 13.16 -7.19
CA GLY A 71 9.83 11.88 -7.75
C GLY A 71 10.62 10.66 -7.25
N SER A 72 11.89 10.86 -6.84
CA SER A 72 12.73 9.82 -6.24
C SER A 72 12.16 9.24 -4.94
N LYS A 73 11.32 10.00 -4.20
CA LYS A 73 10.64 9.50 -2.98
C LYS A 73 9.40 8.64 -3.27
N MET A 74 8.89 8.65 -4.50
CA MET A 74 7.72 7.87 -4.91
C MET A 74 8.07 6.52 -5.53
N GLY A 75 9.36 6.16 -5.63
CA GLY A 75 9.80 4.94 -6.31
C GLY A 75 9.17 3.66 -5.74
N MET A 76 9.24 3.46 -4.42
CA MET A 76 8.70 2.24 -3.80
C MET A 76 7.16 2.15 -3.92
N PRO A 77 6.37 3.20 -3.59
CA PRO A 77 4.93 3.16 -3.81
C PRO A 77 4.52 2.88 -5.26
N LEU A 78 5.23 3.43 -6.24
CA LEU A 78 4.94 3.21 -7.66
C LEU A 78 5.19 1.75 -8.07
N VAL A 79 6.32 1.17 -7.65
CA VAL A 79 6.64 -0.24 -7.95
C VAL A 79 5.58 -1.16 -7.35
N LEU A 80 5.21 -0.96 -6.08
CA LEU A 80 4.19 -1.77 -5.42
C LEU A 80 2.79 -1.55 -6.01
N LEU A 81 2.48 -0.34 -6.48
CA LEU A 81 1.22 -0.09 -7.19
C LEU A 81 1.15 -0.92 -8.47
N VAL A 82 2.20 -0.90 -9.29
CA VAL A 82 2.24 -1.66 -10.56
C VAL A 82 2.17 -3.16 -10.30
N LEU A 83 2.96 -3.68 -9.36
CA LEU A 83 2.92 -5.11 -9.01
C LEU A 83 1.54 -5.51 -8.44
N GLY A 84 0.97 -4.69 -7.56
CA GLY A 84 -0.36 -4.89 -7.02
C GLY A 84 -1.44 -4.92 -8.10
N LEU A 85 -1.39 -3.99 -9.06
CA LEU A 85 -2.32 -3.97 -10.20
C LEU A 85 -2.19 -5.22 -11.06
N ILE A 86 -0.97 -5.70 -11.33
CA ILE A 86 -0.76 -6.95 -12.07
C ILE A 86 -1.43 -8.12 -11.35
N VAL A 87 -1.16 -8.30 -10.05
CA VAL A 87 -1.76 -9.39 -9.26
C VAL A 87 -3.29 -9.27 -9.20
N LEU A 88 -3.81 -8.06 -9.03
CA LEU A 88 -5.25 -7.79 -8.98
C LEU A 88 -5.92 -8.14 -10.30
N LEU A 89 -5.34 -7.73 -11.43
CA LEU A 89 -5.88 -8.02 -12.75
C LEU A 89 -5.83 -9.53 -13.08
N LEU A 90 -4.76 -10.22 -12.69
CA LEU A 90 -4.64 -11.67 -12.87
C LEU A 90 -5.67 -12.47 -12.03
N ASN A 91 -6.12 -11.92 -10.90
CA ASN A 91 -7.07 -12.57 -10.00
C ASN A 91 -8.45 -11.88 -10.01
N TRP A 92 -8.73 -11.02 -10.99
CA TRP A 92 -9.94 -10.18 -11.01
C TRP A 92 -11.23 -11.00 -11.03
N SER A 93 -11.23 -12.15 -11.72
CA SER A 93 -12.38 -13.06 -11.77
C SER A 93 -12.81 -13.55 -10.38
N ALA A 94 -11.88 -13.69 -9.44
CA ALA A 94 -12.18 -14.09 -8.07
C ALA A 94 -12.93 -13.00 -7.27
N LEU A 95 -12.95 -11.76 -7.74
CA LEU A 95 -13.77 -10.66 -7.19
C LEU A 95 -15.07 -10.45 -7.97
N ALA A 96 -15.05 -10.75 -9.28
CA ALA A 96 -16.16 -10.45 -10.18
C ALA A 96 -17.35 -11.44 -10.05
N GLY A 97 -17.12 -12.65 -9.52
CA GLY A 97 -18.17 -13.66 -9.34
C GLY A 97 -18.55 -14.35 -10.64
#